data_AF-A0A1Z9CW58-F1
#
_entry.id   AF-A0A1Z9CW58-F1
#
_cell.length_a   1.000
_cell.length_b   1.000
_cell.length_c   1.000
_cell.angle_alpha   90.00
_cell.angle_beta   90.00
_cell.angle_gamma   90.00
#
_symmetry.space_group_name_H-M   'P 1'
#
loop_
_entity.id
_entity.type
_entity.pdbx_description
1 polymer ?
#
loop_
_entity_poly.entity_id
_entity_poly.type
_entity_poly.pdbx_seq_one_letter_code
_entity_poly.pdbx_strand_id
1 'polypeptide(L)' 'NKSGSKAKRSPEKDTDTRALEKSIADNLGLTVAIQHEKDGGHVHVAYKTLEQLDEVVRRLMASS' A
#
# COMPACT_ATOMS: atom_id res chain seq x y z
N ASN A 1 5.87 30.27 31.55
CA ASN A 1 4.92 29.14 31.55
C ASN A 1 4.33 28.95 30.15
N LYS A 2 4.21 27.69 29.71
CA LYS A 2 3.66 27.19 28.43
C LYS A 2 4.62 27.12 27.22
N SER A 3 5.56 26.19 27.33
CA SER A 3 5.98 25.34 26.21
C SER A 3 4.74 24.66 25.61
N GLY A 4 4.63 24.68 24.28
CA GLY A 4 3.57 24.03 23.54
C GLY A 4 4.03 23.80 22.12
N SER A 5 5.07 22.98 21.98
CA SER A 5 5.54 22.46 20.70
C SER A 5 4.34 21.91 19.94
N LYS A 6 3.92 22.61 18.89
CA LYS A 6 3.03 22.06 17.86
C LYS A 6 3.74 20.84 17.31
N ALA A 7 3.40 19.68 17.87
CA ALA A 7 3.78 18.40 17.32
C ALA A 7 3.35 18.44 15.86
N LYS A 8 4.34 18.45 14.96
CA LYS A 8 4.17 17.93 13.61
C LYS A 8 3.41 16.63 13.80
N ARG A 9 2.12 16.60 13.42
CA ARG A 9 1.47 15.35 13.05
C ARG A 9 2.27 14.87 11.85
N SER A 10 3.36 14.17 12.16
CA SER A 10 3.99 13.26 11.23
C SER A 10 2.84 12.50 10.60
N PRO A 11 2.76 12.37 9.27
CA PRO A 11 1.74 11.54 8.66
C PRO A 11 1.88 10.19 9.35
N GLU A 12 0.88 9.87 10.14
CA GLU A 12 0.64 8.54 10.65
C GLU A 12 0.69 7.71 9.38
N LYS A 13 1.80 7.00 9.15
CA LYS A 13 1.87 6.01 8.08
C LYS A 13 0.87 4.95 8.52
N ASP A 14 -0.39 5.19 8.20
CA ASP A 14 -1.60 4.48 8.56
C ASP A 14 -1.30 2.99 8.75
N THR A 15 -1.44 2.54 9.99
CA THR A 15 -1.32 1.12 10.34
C THR A 15 -2.26 0.28 9.48
N ASP A 16 -3.42 0.85 9.15
CA ASP A 16 -4.43 0.30 8.26
C ASP A 16 -3.92 0.10 6.83
N THR A 17 -3.19 1.07 6.26
CA THR A 17 -2.63 0.95 4.91
C THR A 17 -1.50 -0.10 4.86
N ARG A 18 -0.70 -0.23 5.91
CA ARG A 18 0.32 -1.29 6.00
C ARG A 18 -0.28 -2.69 6.15
N ALA A 19 -1.36 -2.82 6.92
CA ALA A 19 -2.07 -4.08 7.04
C ALA A 19 -2.69 -4.50 5.70
N LEU A 20 -3.24 -3.53 4.96
CA LEU A 20 -3.77 -3.74 3.61
C LEU A 20 -2.65 -4.14 2.64
N GLU A 21 -1.53 -3.42 2.65
CA GLU A 21 -0.33 -3.73 1.85
C GLU A 21 0.12 -5.18 2.09
N LYS A 22 0.25 -5.58 3.35
CA LYS A 22 0.65 -6.94 3.71
C LYS A 22 -0.36 -7.98 3.25
N SER A 23 -1.66 -7.70 3.39
CA SER A 23 -2.72 -8.63 2.98
C SER A 23 -2.75 -8.82 1.47
N ILE A 24 -2.57 -7.74 0.70
CA ILE A 24 -2.49 -7.80 -0.76
C ILE A 24 -1.18 -8.49 -1.20
N ALA A 25 -0.05 -8.19 -0.55
CA ALA A 25 1.22 -8.85 -0.83
C ALA A 25 1.16 -10.37 -0.58
N ASP A 26 0.53 -10.79 0.52
CA ASP A 26 0.33 -12.20 0.86
C ASP A 26 -0.60 -12.90 -0.14
N ASN A 27 -1.73 -12.26 -0.49
CA ASN A 27 -2.66 -12.78 -1.48
C ASN A 27 -2.08 -12.83 -2.89
N LEU A 28 -1.22 -11.89 -3.28
CA LEU A 28 -0.57 -11.88 -4.59
C LEU A 28 0.71 -12.73 -4.62
N GLY A 29 1.34 -12.96 -3.47
CA GLY A 29 2.68 -13.57 -3.39
C GLY A 29 3.79 -12.66 -3.95
N LEU A 30 3.53 -11.36 -4.04
CA LEU A 30 4.40 -10.37 -4.68
C LEU A 30 4.66 -9.18 -3.75
N THR A 31 5.72 -8.43 -4.04
CA THR A 31 6.01 -7.21 -3.27
C THR A 31 5.03 -6.11 -3.69
N VAL A 32 4.23 -5.67 -2.74
CA VAL A 32 3.27 -4.58 -2.91
C VAL A 32 3.70 -3.43 -2.02
N ALA A 33 3.63 -2.22 -2.53
CA ALA A 33 3.85 -0.99 -1.80
C ALA A 33 2.63 -0.09 -1.95
N ILE A 34 2.06 0.37 -0.84
CA ILE A 34 0.94 1.32 -0.85
C ILE A 34 1.42 2.66 -0.30
N GLN A 35 1.28 3.70 -1.11
CA GLN A 35 1.48 5.09 -0.70
C GLN A 35 0.13 5.78 -0.69
N HIS A 36 -0.33 6.12 0.51
CA HIS A 36 -1.56 6.87 0.72
C HIS A 36 -1.19 8.30 1.14
N GLU A 37 -1.70 9.27 0.38
CA GLU A 37 -1.53 10.70 0.58
C GLU A 37 -2.93 11.30 0.88
N LYS A 38 -3.01 12.61 1.12
CA LYS A 38 -4.23 13.25 1.64
C LYS A 38 -5.49 13.13 0.77
N ASP A 39 -5.34 12.97 -0.54
CA ASP A 39 -6.44 13.02 -1.52
C ASP A 39 -6.62 11.69 -2.28
N GLY A 40 -5.86 10.65 -1.91
CA GLY A 40 -5.83 9.40 -2.65
C GLY A 40 -4.54 8.62 -2.41
N GLY A 41 -4.28 7.60 -3.23
CA GLY A 41 -3.07 6.82 -3.08
C GLY A 41 -2.72 6.01 -4.33
N HIS A 42 -1.52 5.46 -4.29
CA HIS A 42 -0.95 4.62 -5.33
C HIS A 42 -0.59 3.26 -4.76
N VAL A 43 -0.91 2.21 -5.52
CA VAL A 43 -0.51 0.84 -5.22
C VAL A 43 0.52 0.43 -6.28
N HIS A 44 1.73 0.10 -5.82
CA HIS A 44 2.80 -0.37 -6.67
C HIS A 44 2.99 -1.87 -6.44
N VAL A 45 2.91 -2.67 -7.50
CA VAL A 45 3.18 -4.11 -7.46
C VAL A 45 4.45 -4.39 -8.24
N ALA A 46 5.47 -4.92 -7.58
CA ALA A 46 6.71 -5.29 -8.22
C ALA A 46 6.65 -6.75 -8.71
N TYR A 47 6.92 -6.95 -9.99
CA TYR A 47 7.00 -8.24 -10.66
C TYR A 47 8.35 -8.38 -11.37
N LYS A 48 8.82 -9.62 -11.52
CA LYS A 48 10.11 -9.96 -12.16
C LYS A 48 9.95 -10.60 -13.53
N THR A 49 8.80 -11.21 -13.80
CA THR A 49 8.51 -11.89 -15.06
C THR A 49 7.15 -11.47 -15.60
N LEU A 50 6.95 -11.64 -16.91
CA LEU A 50 5.67 -11.37 -17.54
C LEU A 50 4.55 -12.27 -17.00
N GLU A 51 4.88 -13.50 -16.61
CA GLU A 51 3.93 -14.42 -15.98
C GLU A 51 3.41 -13.89 -14.63
N GLN A 52 4.27 -13.24 -13.84
CA GLN A 52 3.86 -12.60 -12.59
C GLN A 52 2.96 -11.39 -12.85
N LEU A 53 3.22 -10.62 -13.91
CA LEU A 53 2.33 -9.54 -14.33
C LEU A 53 0.96 -10.07 -14.76
N ASP A 54 0.92 -11.16 -15.53
CA ASP A 54 -0.33 -11.80 -15.97
C ASP A 54 -1.15 -12.30 -14.77
N GLU A 55 -0.51 -12.96 -13.80
CA GLU A 55 -1.14 -13.38 -12.55
C GLU A 55 -1.73 -12.20 -11.76
N VAL A 56 -1.02 -11.06 -11.69
CA VAL A 56 -1.54 -9.84 -11.04
C VAL A 56 -2.79 -9.33 -11.74
N VAL A 57 -2.75 -9.21 -13.08
CA VAL A 57 -3.90 -8.75 -13.87
C VAL A 57 -5.09 -9.69 -13.70
N ARG A 58 -4.85 -11.00 -13.82
CA ARG A 58 -5.86 -12.05 -13.65
C ARG A 58 -6.54 -11.96 -12.28
N ARG A 59 -5.79 -11.82 -11.20
CA ARG A 59 -6.34 -11.71 -9.83
C ARG A 59 -7.12 -10.42 -9.61
N LEU A 60 -6.65 -9.30 -10.17
CA LEU A 60 -7.38 -8.02 -10.09
C LEU A 60 -8.71 -8.07 -10.83
N MET A 61 -8.77 -8.69 -12.02
CA MET A 61 -10.00 -8.81 -12.79
C MET A 61 -11.00 -9.80 -12.20
N ALA A 62 -10.53 -10.86 -11.55
CA ALA A 62 -11.38 -11.89 -10.96
C ALA A 62 -12.13 -11.46 -9.69
N SER A 63 -11.69 -10.38 -9.03
CA SER A 63 -12.29 -9.87 -7.79
C SER A 63 -13.32 -8.75 -8.03
N SER A 64 -13.73 -8.50 -9.29
CA SER A 64 -14.74 -7.52 -9.69
C SER A 64 -16.11 -8.14 -9.96
#